data_AF-A0A0M3T236-F1
#
_entry.id   AF-A0A0M3T236-F1
#
_cell.length_a   1.000
_cell.length_b   1.000
_cell.length_c   1.000
_cell.angle_alpha   90.00
_cell.angle_beta   90.00
_cell.angle_gamma   90.00
#
_symmetry.space_group_name_H-M   'P 1'
#
loop_
_entity.id
_entity.type
_entity.pdbx_description
1 polymer ?
#
loop_
_entity_poly.entity_id
_entity_poly.type
_entity_poly.pdbx_seq_one_letter_code
_entity_poly.pdbx_strand_id
1 'polypeptide(L)'
;MTDWISRWENNRIGWHADQINRQLIEYLDQLNLSPGDTIFVPLCGKTKDMLFLLENQINVIGVEMSIIAAEKFFSENNLSYSISNSDGFILYEGDGIRIYCGNYFDLEANHLQEVKAVYDRASLIALDSELRQKYIKHLNDIIVIDVRILLLTLNYPQHQRSGPPFAVSKFEVDELFRVSFQCRELECINDIENEPMFQNLGVDFVEKAVYLLQKVRV
;
A
#
# COMPACT_ATOMS: atom_id res chain seq x y z
N MET A 1 -12.57 12.84 -7.19
CA MET A 1 -11.39 12.56 -6.36
C MET A 1 -11.83 12.47 -4.90
N THR A 2 -11.43 11.43 -4.18
CA THR A 2 -11.79 11.23 -2.77
C THR A 2 -10.99 12.19 -1.88
N ASP A 3 -11.65 12.91 -0.98
CA ASP A 3 -10.99 13.75 0.01
C ASP A 3 -10.57 12.89 1.22
N TRP A 4 -9.33 12.38 1.18
CA TRP A 4 -8.79 11.50 2.22
C TRP A 4 -8.54 12.22 3.55
N ILE A 5 -8.14 13.50 3.51
CA ILE A 5 -7.89 14.30 4.72
C ILE A 5 -9.19 14.49 5.49
N SER A 6 -10.26 14.91 4.82
CA SER A 6 -11.57 15.07 5.46
C SER A 6 -12.07 13.76 6.07
N ARG A 7 -11.80 12.60 5.44
CA ARG A 7 -12.19 11.30 6.00
C ARG A 7 -11.43 10.97 7.29
N TRP A 8 -10.16 11.32 7.40
CA TRP A 8 -9.39 11.19 8.65
C TRP A 8 -9.90 12.13 9.74
N GLU A 9 -10.13 13.41 9.42
CA GLU A 9 -10.67 14.41 10.35
C GLU A 9 -12.03 14.02 10.91
N ASN A 10 -12.88 13.41 10.07
CA ASN A 10 -14.23 12.98 10.44
C ASN A 10 -14.29 11.51 10.91
N ASN A 11 -13.15 10.87 11.17
CA ASN A 11 -13.05 9.47 11.60
C ASN A 11 -13.80 8.46 10.70
N ARG A 12 -13.93 8.75 9.40
CA ARG A 12 -14.63 7.92 8.40
C ARG A 12 -13.71 6.85 7.80
N ILE A 13 -12.99 6.15 8.67
CA ILE A 13 -11.85 5.26 8.35
C ILE A 13 -12.24 3.79 8.17
N GLY A 14 -13.40 3.50 7.59
CA GLY A 14 -13.92 2.12 7.44
C GLY A 14 -13.08 1.19 6.56
N TRP A 15 -11.98 1.66 5.97
CA TRP A 15 -10.99 0.83 5.29
C TRP A 15 -9.89 0.31 6.23
N HIS A 16 -9.73 0.91 7.42
CA HIS A 16 -8.72 0.51 8.38
C HIS A 16 -9.07 -0.87 8.95
N ALA A 17 -8.11 -1.79 8.88
CA ALA A 17 -8.24 -3.11 9.46
C ALA A 17 -7.49 -3.17 10.79
N ASP A 18 -8.15 -3.65 11.84
CA ASP A 18 -7.56 -3.83 13.16
C ASP A 18 -6.69 -5.09 13.29
N GLN A 19 -6.62 -5.89 12.22
CA GLN A 19 -5.82 -7.11 12.14
C GLN A 19 -4.78 -6.99 11.03
N ILE A 20 -3.65 -7.69 11.23
CA ILE A 20 -2.62 -7.84 10.20
C ILE A 20 -3.23 -8.59 9.01
N ASN A 21 -2.92 -8.13 7.81
CA ASN A 21 -3.39 -8.78 6.60
C ASN A 21 -2.76 -10.18 6.47
N ARG A 22 -3.61 -11.20 6.31
CA ARG A 22 -3.17 -12.59 6.21
C ARG A 22 -2.24 -12.84 5.02
N GLN A 23 -2.51 -12.21 3.87
CA GLN A 23 -1.70 -12.41 2.67
C GLN A 23 -0.29 -11.80 2.83
N LEU A 24 -0.13 -10.75 3.63
CA LEU A 24 1.21 -10.28 4.00
C LEU A 24 1.97 -11.37 4.77
N ILE A 25 1.35 -11.99 5.78
CA ILE A 25 1.97 -13.06 6.56
C ILE A 25 2.34 -14.24 5.66
N GLU A 26 1.42 -14.63 4.76
CA GLU A 26 1.56 -15.81 3.91
C GLU A 26 2.62 -15.64 2.81
N TYR A 27 2.78 -14.43 2.28
CA TYR A 27 3.63 -14.18 1.12
C TYR A 27 4.85 -13.29 1.39
N LEU A 28 5.13 -12.92 2.64
CA LEU A 28 6.31 -12.10 3.00
C LEU A 28 7.61 -12.70 2.47
N ASP A 29 7.80 -14.02 2.59
CA ASP A 29 9.00 -14.72 2.13
C ASP A 29 9.25 -14.57 0.62
N GLN A 30 8.20 -14.30 -0.18
CA GLN A 30 8.34 -14.10 -1.62
C GLN A 30 9.08 -12.80 -1.97
N LEU A 31 9.19 -11.86 -1.03
CA LEU A 31 9.94 -10.61 -1.20
C LEU A 31 11.46 -10.81 -1.06
N ASN A 32 11.91 -11.94 -0.47
CA ASN A 32 13.31 -12.24 -0.17
C ASN A 32 14.02 -11.13 0.63
N LEU A 33 13.39 -10.65 1.69
CA LEU A 33 13.96 -9.68 2.61
C LEU A 33 14.81 -10.39 3.67
N SER A 34 15.90 -9.75 4.08
CA SER A 34 16.71 -10.14 5.22
C SER A 34 16.44 -9.22 6.42
N PRO A 35 16.72 -9.66 7.66
CA PRO A 35 16.69 -8.76 8.81
C PRO A 35 17.54 -7.50 8.57
N GLY A 36 16.95 -6.34 8.84
CA GLY A 36 17.53 -5.02 8.60
C GLY A 36 17.22 -4.42 7.23
N ASP A 37 16.67 -5.18 6.27
CA ASP A 37 16.20 -4.62 5.01
C ASP A 37 14.99 -3.71 5.21
N THR A 38 14.78 -2.80 4.25
CA THR A 38 13.70 -1.82 4.29
C THR A 38 12.62 -2.14 3.26
N ILE A 39 11.36 -2.14 3.68
CA ILE A 39 10.18 -2.25 2.82
C ILE A 39 9.42 -0.92 2.76
N PHE A 40 8.94 -0.57 1.56
CA PHE A 40 8.11 0.61 1.34
C PHE A 40 6.61 0.27 1.39
N VAL A 41 5.83 1.07 2.11
CA VAL A 41 4.37 0.93 2.26
C VAL A 41 3.70 2.23 1.78
N PRO A 42 3.27 2.31 0.51
CA PRO A 42 2.62 3.51 -0.04
C PRO A 42 1.24 3.74 0.60
N LEU A 43 0.86 5.00 0.83
CA LEU A 43 -0.45 5.39 1.38
C LEU A 43 -0.78 4.59 2.66
N CYS A 44 0.19 4.51 3.58
CA CYS A 44 0.18 3.52 4.65
C CYS A 44 -0.94 3.71 5.67
N GLY A 45 -1.55 4.90 5.74
CA GLY A 45 -2.45 5.27 6.82
C GLY A 45 -1.82 4.98 8.18
N LYS A 46 -2.51 4.16 8.98
CA LYS A 46 -2.01 3.62 10.25
C LYS A 46 -1.98 2.09 10.28
N THR A 47 -1.72 1.43 9.16
CA THR A 47 -1.83 -0.03 9.06
C THR A 47 -0.97 -0.77 10.10
N LYS A 48 -1.56 -1.76 10.77
CA LYS A 48 -0.83 -2.64 11.70
C LYS A 48 0.13 -3.59 11.00
N ASP A 49 0.01 -3.71 9.68
CA ASP A 49 0.95 -4.48 8.84
C ASP A 49 2.40 -4.00 9.02
N MET A 50 2.62 -2.69 9.28
CA MET A 50 3.96 -2.15 9.54
C MET A 50 4.57 -2.66 10.86
N LEU A 51 3.74 -2.98 11.86
CA LEU A 51 4.22 -3.56 13.13
C LEU A 51 4.66 -5.01 12.92
N PHE A 52 3.90 -5.78 12.14
CA PHE A 52 4.28 -7.14 11.78
C PHE A 52 5.62 -7.17 11.03
N LEU A 53 5.84 -6.23 10.11
CA LEU A 53 7.12 -6.11 9.41
C LEU A 53 8.26 -5.82 10.40
N LEU A 54 8.05 -4.90 11.34
CA LEU A 54 9.02 -4.58 12.38
C LEU A 54 9.33 -5.78 13.30
N GLU A 55 8.32 -6.54 13.71
CA GLU A 55 8.48 -7.78 14.50
C GLU A 55 9.32 -8.83 13.76
N ASN A 56 9.29 -8.82 12.42
CA ASN A 56 10.14 -9.64 11.57
C ASN A 56 11.51 -9.00 11.27
N GLN A 57 11.91 -7.98 12.03
CA GLN A 57 13.17 -7.24 11.89
C GLN A 57 13.33 -6.55 10.53
N ILE A 58 12.22 -6.18 9.88
CA ILE A 58 12.20 -5.43 8.62
C ILE A 58 11.89 -3.97 8.93
N ASN A 59 12.76 -3.06 8.49
CA ASN A 59 12.54 -1.62 8.60
C ASN A 59 11.44 -1.19 7.63
N VAL A 60 10.72 -0.13 7.96
CA VAL A 60 9.59 0.35 7.14
C VAL A 60 9.76 1.81 6.77
N ILE A 61 9.56 2.11 5.49
CA ILE A 61 9.28 3.46 5.02
C ILE A 61 7.82 3.51 4.56
N GLY A 62 7.02 4.39 5.14
CA GLY A 62 5.67 4.70 4.71
C GLY A 62 5.57 6.12 4.16
N VAL A 63 4.54 6.37 3.35
CA VAL A 63 4.12 7.72 2.99
C VAL A 63 2.61 7.83 3.18
N GLU A 64 2.18 8.92 3.81
CA GLU A 64 0.79 9.17 4.15
C GLU A 64 0.54 10.68 4.14
N MET A 65 -0.58 11.12 3.58
CA MET A 65 -0.86 12.55 3.45
C MET A 65 -1.45 13.15 4.74
N SER A 66 -2.09 12.32 5.57
CA SER A 66 -2.74 12.74 6.80
C SER A 66 -1.80 12.71 8.00
N ILE A 67 -1.53 13.89 8.55
CA ILE A 67 -0.86 14.05 9.86
C ILE A 67 -1.57 13.23 10.94
N ILE A 68 -2.92 13.24 10.94
CA ILE A 68 -3.74 12.49 11.89
C ILE A 68 -3.42 10.98 11.82
N ALA A 69 -3.24 10.45 10.61
CA ALA A 69 -2.94 9.03 10.42
C ALA A 69 -1.53 8.68 10.92
N ALA A 70 -0.53 9.49 10.55
CA ALA A 70 0.86 9.30 10.98
C ALA A 70 0.97 9.38 12.52
N GLU A 71 0.40 10.40 13.15
CA GLU A 71 0.41 10.54 14.62
C GLU A 71 -0.36 9.43 15.34
N LYS A 72 -1.53 9.04 14.80
CA LYS A 72 -2.31 7.92 15.36
C LYS A 72 -1.57 6.60 15.23
N PHE A 73 -0.82 6.37 14.17
CA PHE A 73 -0.03 5.16 14.04
C PHE A 73 0.95 5.00 15.20
N PHE A 74 1.75 6.01 15.51
CA PHE A 74 2.71 5.90 16.62
C PHE A 74 2.02 5.89 17.99
N SER A 75 1.05 6.80 18.21
CA SER A 75 0.40 6.95 19.53
C SER A 75 -0.49 5.76 19.90
N GLU A 76 -1.28 5.21 18.98
CA GLU A 76 -2.15 4.05 19.27
C GLU A 76 -1.34 2.77 19.52
N ASN A 77 -0.12 2.69 18.99
CA ASN A 77 0.76 1.53 19.16
C ASN A 77 1.83 1.72 20.25
N ASN A 78 1.76 2.83 21.01
CA ASN A 78 2.71 3.17 22.08
C ASN A 78 4.18 3.16 21.63
N LEU A 79 4.43 3.56 20.38
CA LEU A 79 5.78 3.66 19.83
C LEU A 79 6.36 5.05 20.15
N SER A 80 7.62 5.08 20.56
CA SER A 80 8.35 6.35 20.72
C SER A 80 8.80 6.83 19.35
N TYR A 81 8.64 8.12 19.06
CA TYR A 81 9.03 8.69 17.78
C TYR A 81 9.52 10.13 17.93
N SER A 82 10.27 10.56 16.93
CA SER A 82 10.69 11.94 16.75
C SER A 82 10.03 12.53 15.50
N ILE A 83 9.90 13.85 15.47
CA ILE A 83 9.36 14.59 14.33
C ILE A 83 10.46 15.52 13.81
N SER A 84 10.68 15.51 12.50
CA SER A 84 11.60 16.42 11.81
C SER A 84 11.03 16.87 10.47
N ASN A 85 11.67 17.84 9.82
CA ASN A 85 11.36 18.19 8.43
C ASN A 85 12.44 17.58 7.53
N SER A 86 12.05 16.90 6.47
CA SER A 86 12.95 16.34 5.45
C SER A 86 12.34 16.54 4.08
N ASP A 87 13.05 17.26 3.20
CA ASP A 87 12.72 17.34 1.76
C ASP A 87 11.26 17.71 1.45
N GLY A 88 10.67 18.61 2.26
CA GLY A 88 9.28 19.05 2.09
C GLY A 88 8.22 18.18 2.81
N PHE A 89 8.64 17.11 3.48
CA PHE A 89 7.80 16.26 4.33
C PHE A 89 7.97 16.59 5.81
N ILE A 90 6.92 16.32 6.59
CA ILE A 90 7.06 16.11 8.04
C ILE A 90 7.40 14.63 8.23
N LEU A 91 8.60 14.33 8.69
CA LEU A 91 9.07 12.97 8.92
C LEU A 91 8.80 12.56 10.36
N TYR A 92 8.02 11.50 10.52
CA TYR A 92 7.81 10.80 11.79
C TYR A 92 8.69 9.55 11.81
N GLU A 93 9.57 9.41 12.80
CA GLU A 93 10.55 8.32 12.83
C GLU A 93 10.71 7.73 14.24
N GLY A 94 10.63 6.40 14.34
CA GLY A 94 10.81 5.66 15.59
C GLY A 94 10.87 4.15 15.35
N ASP A 95 11.72 3.45 16.12
CA ASP A 95 11.81 1.98 16.15
C ASP A 95 11.84 1.30 14.75
N GLY A 96 12.66 1.81 13.83
CA GLY A 96 12.80 1.23 12.48
C GLY A 96 11.66 1.58 11.51
N ILE A 97 10.74 2.45 11.90
CA ILE A 97 9.65 2.96 11.04
C ILE A 97 9.87 4.44 10.76
N ARG A 98 9.82 4.80 9.48
CA ARG A 98 9.78 6.18 8.98
C ARG A 98 8.49 6.41 8.21
N ILE A 99 7.72 7.44 8.57
CA ILE A 99 6.55 7.89 7.81
C ILE A 99 6.81 9.29 7.29
N TYR A 100 6.96 9.41 5.98
CA TYR A 100 6.97 10.69 5.28
C TYR A 100 5.52 11.20 5.21
N CYS A 101 5.18 12.16 6.07
CA CYS A 101 3.87 12.77 6.05
C CYS A 101 3.81 13.85 4.96
N GLY A 102 3.11 13.56 3.86
CA GLY A 102 3.01 14.42 2.69
C GLY A 102 2.43 13.71 1.47
N ASN A 103 2.60 14.33 0.31
CA ASN A 103 2.06 13.80 -0.95
C ASN A 103 2.99 12.72 -1.51
N TYR A 104 2.42 11.56 -1.84
CA TYR A 104 3.12 10.44 -2.48
C TYR A 104 3.93 10.87 -3.72
N PHE A 105 3.39 11.78 -4.54
CA PHE A 105 4.03 12.23 -5.78
C PHE A 105 5.21 13.17 -5.59
N ASP A 106 5.45 13.63 -4.36
CA ASP A 106 6.59 14.47 -4.02
C ASP A 106 7.79 13.61 -3.57
N LEU A 107 7.61 12.28 -3.46
CA LEU A 107 8.72 11.38 -3.21
C LEU A 107 9.68 11.37 -4.40
N GLU A 108 10.96 11.33 -4.07
CA GLU A 108 12.07 11.19 -5.01
C GLU A 108 12.86 9.89 -4.74
N ALA A 109 13.66 9.45 -5.70
CA ALA A 109 14.41 8.19 -5.62
C ALA A 109 15.37 8.11 -4.42
N ASN A 110 15.91 9.23 -3.95
CA ASN A 110 16.77 9.31 -2.76
C ASN A 110 16.03 8.89 -1.47
N HIS A 111 14.71 9.11 -1.38
CA HIS A 111 13.90 8.71 -0.22
C HIS A 111 13.77 7.18 -0.14
N LEU A 112 13.77 6.49 -1.28
CA LEU A 112 13.51 5.05 -1.37
C LEU A 112 14.74 4.25 -1.82
N GLN A 113 15.93 4.85 -1.85
CA GLN A 113 17.15 4.22 -2.37
C GLN A 113 17.55 2.91 -1.66
N GLU A 114 17.21 2.79 -0.38
CA GLU A 114 17.49 1.61 0.44
C GLU A 114 16.41 0.53 0.38
N VAL A 115 15.25 0.86 -0.20
CA VAL A 115 14.08 -0.03 -0.24
C VAL A 115 14.39 -1.25 -1.09
N LYS A 116 14.12 -2.43 -0.55
CA LYS A 116 14.28 -3.73 -1.22
C LYS A 116 12.96 -4.33 -1.70
N ALA A 117 11.85 -3.92 -1.10
CA ALA A 117 10.52 -4.37 -1.49
C ALA A 117 9.45 -3.29 -1.29
N VAL A 118 8.32 -3.46 -1.94
CA VAL A 118 7.12 -2.64 -1.76
C VAL A 118 5.96 -3.56 -1.34
N TYR A 119 5.18 -3.12 -0.36
CA TYR A 119 3.92 -3.75 0.01
C TYR A 119 2.77 -2.79 -0.29
N ASP A 120 2.11 -3.01 -1.43
CA ASP A 120 0.99 -2.18 -1.90
C ASP A 120 -0.33 -2.87 -1.57
N ARG A 121 -0.96 -2.42 -0.48
CA ARG A 121 -2.25 -2.91 -0.01
C ARG A 121 -3.13 -1.72 0.32
N ALA A 122 -4.31 -1.69 -0.31
CA ALA A 122 -5.25 -0.57 -0.21
C ALA A 122 -4.70 0.78 -0.72
N SER A 123 -3.57 0.77 -1.46
CA SER A 123 -2.96 1.98 -2.04
C SER A 123 -3.35 2.13 -3.50
N LEU A 124 -2.96 1.20 -4.38
CA LEU A 124 -3.35 1.24 -5.80
C LEU A 124 -4.87 1.29 -5.97
N ILE A 125 -5.60 0.46 -5.23
CA ILE A 125 -7.07 0.37 -5.30
C ILE A 125 -7.79 1.57 -4.67
N ALA A 126 -7.08 2.48 -4.00
CA ALA A 126 -7.66 3.73 -3.49
C ALA A 126 -7.72 4.83 -4.57
N LEU A 127 -7.10 4.61 -5.72
CA LEU A 127 -6.91 5.59 -6.78
C LEU A 127 -7.82 5.26 -7.98
N ASP A 128 -8.36 6.30 -8.63
CA ASP A 128 -9.11 6.14 -9.88
C ASP A 128 -8.18 5.76 -11.06
N SER A 129 -8.75 5.38 -12.20
CA SER A 129 -7.97 4.84 -13.33
C SER A 129 -6.91 5.80 -13.88
N GLU A 130 -7.19 7.10 -13.89
CA GLU A 130 -6.22 8.11 -14.35
C GLU A 130 -5.07 8.24 -13.35
N LEU A 131 -5.38 8.37 -12.06
CA LEU A 131 -4.36 8.54 -11.03
C LEU A 131 -3.53 7.27 -10.82
N ARG A 132 -4.08 6.08 -11.07
CA ARG A 132 -3.35 4.80 -11.01
C ARG A 132 -2.20 4.73 -12.03
N GLN A 133 -2.41 5.21 -13.25
CA GLN A 133 -1.33 5.24 -14.24
C GLN A 133 -0.19 6.15 -13.79
N LYS A 134 -0.53 7.34 -13.28
CA LYS A 134 0.46 8.27 -12.72
C LYS A 134 1.18 7.66 -11.51
N TYR A 135 0.46 6.99 -10.64
CA TYR A 135 0.98 6.32 -9.45
C TYR A 135 2.00 5.24 -9.81
N ILE A 136 1.67 4.32 -10.71
CA ILE A 136 2.61 3.26 -11.13
C ILE A 136 3.81 3.81 -11.88
N LYS A 137 3.59 4.80 -12.76
CA LYS A 137 4.71 5.47 -13.42
C LYS A 137 5.66 6.10 -12.40
N HIS A 138 5.12 6.83 -11.43
CA HIS A 138 5.93 7.47 -10.40
C HIS A 138 6.66 6.45 -9.55
N LEU A 139 5.98 5.38 -9.10
CA LEU A 139 6.61 4.27 -8.37
C LEU A 139 7.78 3.69 -9.15
N ASN A 140 7.60 3.42 -10.45
CA ASN A 140 8.67 2.94 -11.32
C ASN A 140 9.85 3.91 -11.36
N ASP A 141 9.61 5.21 -11.39
CA ASP A 141 10.67 6.21 -11.48
C ASP A 141 11.49 6.34 -10.17
N ILE A 142 10.90 6.03 -9.01
CA ILE A 142 11.53 6.27 -7.68
C ILE A 142 12.07 5.02 -6.98
N ILE A 143 11.77 3.80 -7.45
CA ILE A 143 12.34 2.55 -6.90
C ILE A 143 13.50 2.03 -7.77
N VAL A 144 14.45 1.35 -7.14
CA VAL A 144 15.59 0.74 -7.86
C VAL A 144 15.18 -0.54 -8.61
N ILE A 145 16.01 -0.96 -9.57
CA ILE A 145 15.88 -2.25 -10.25
C ILE A 145 15.88 -3.41 -9.22
N ASP A 146 15.28 -4.55 -9.57
CA ASP A 146 15.16 -5.75 -8.74
C ASP A 146 14.28 -5.63 -7.48
N VAL A 147 13.72 -4.46 -7.19
CA VAL A 147 12.69 -4.31 -6.16
C VAL A 147 11.50 -5.20 -6.47
N ARG A 148 11.08 -5.97 -5.47
CA ARG A 148 9.88 -6.82 -5.53
C ARG A 148 8.69 -6.11 -4.91
N ILE A 149 7.51 -6.30 -5.48
CA ILE A 149 6.26 -5.72 -4.99
C ILE A 149 5.31 -6.85 -4.65
N LEU A 150 4.80 -6.86 -3.42
CA LEU A 150 3.62 -7.62 -3.04
C LEU A 150 2.41 -6.70 -3.20
N LEU A 151 1.63 -6.92 -4.27
CA LEU A 151 0.48 -6.11 -4.63
C LEU A 151 -0.81 -6.85 -4.32
N LEU A 152 -1.71 -6.22 -3.57
CA LEU A 152 -3.04 -6.74 -3.28
C LEU A 152 -4.10 -5.92 -4.02
N THR A 153 -4.92 -6.59 -4.80
CA THR A 153 -6.03 -5.95 -5.54
C THR A 153 -7.38 -6.52 -5.14
N LEU A 154 -8.41 -5.73 -5.44
CA LEU A 154 -9.81 -6.09 -5.34
C LEU A 154 -10.45 -5.89 -6.71
N ASN A 155 -11.18 -6.87 -7.22
CA ASN A 155 -11.91 -6.78 -8.49
C ASN A 155 -13.39 -7.11 -8.27
N TYR A 156 -14.26 -6.38 -8.94
CA TYR A 156 -15.72 -6.54 -8.90
C TYR A 156 -16.30 -5.80 -10.12
N PRO A 157 -17.58 -6.01 -10.49
CA PRO A 157 -18.21 -5.22 -11.55
C PRO A 157 -18.26 -3.74 -11.18
N GLN A 158 -17.33 -2.92 -11.70
CA GLN A 158 -17.13 -1.52 -11.31
C GLN A 158 -18.40 -0.64 -11.43
N HIS A 159 -19.35 -1.01 -12.30
CA HIS A 159 -20.61 -0.27 -12.45
C HIS A 159 -21.59 -0.48 -11.27
N GLN A 160 -21.40 -1.50 -10.43
CA GLN A 160 -22.23 -1.80 -9.27
C GLN A 160 -21.80 -1.03 -8.01
N ARG A 161 -20.60 -0.42 -8.02
CA ARG A 161 -20.08 0.41 -6.91
C ARG A 161 -19.01 1.36 -7.43
N SER A 162 -19.05 2.63 -7.07
CA SER A 162 -18.12 3.66 -7.58
C SER A 162 -16.75 3.73 -6.92
N GLY A 163 -16.45 2.88 -5.92
CA GLY A 163 -15.22 2.97 -5.11
C GLY A 163 -15.12 4.24 -4.23
N PRO A 164 -13.99 4.41 -3.52
CA PRO A 164 -12.97 3.39 -3.24
C PRO A 164 -13.49 2.29 -2.27
N PRO A 165 -12.81 1.12 -2.22
CA PRO A 165 -11.77 0.69 -3.16
C PRO A 165 -12.33 0.53 -4.57
N PHE A 166 -11.56 0.91 -5.58
CA PHE A 166 -11.87 0.71 -7.01
C PHE A 166 -11.54 -0.73 -7.43
N ALA A 167 -12.26 -1.22 -8.43
CA ALA A 167 -11.99 -2.52 -9.02
C ALA A 167 -10.71 -2.45 -9.87
N VAL A 168 -9.80 -3.39 -9.65
CA VAL A 168 -8.55 -3.55 -10.38
C VAL A 168 -8.46 -5.00 -10.83
N SER A 169 -8.75 -5.22 -12.10
CA SER A 169 -8.73 -6.57 -12.69
C SER A 169 -7.31 -7.04 -12.99
N LYS A 170 -7.14 -8.36 -13.17
CA LYS A 170 -5.88 -8.94 -13.67
C LYS A 170 -5.40 -8.26 -14.96
N PHE A 171 -6.30 -8.02 -15.91
CA PHE A 171 -5.96 -7.35 -17.17
C PHE A 171 -5.36 -5.96 -16.93
N GLU A 172 -5.91 -5.21 -15.98
CA GLU A 172 -5.40 -3.89 -15.64
C GLU A 172 -4.05 -3.95 -14.92
N VAL A 173 -3.84 -4.92 -14.03
CA VAL A 173 -2.51 -5.17 -13.43
C VAL A 173 -1.48 -5.46 -14.53
N ASP A 174 -1.81 -6.36 -15.46
CA ASP A 174 -0.91 -6.70 -16.56
C ASP A 174 -0.60 -5.46 -17.42
N GLU A 175 -1.59 -4.64 -17.76
CA GLU A 175 -1.37 -3.41 -18.55
C GLU A 175 -0.55 -2.34 -17.81
N LEU A 176 -0.79 -2.13 -16.52
CA LEU A 176 -0.07 -1.13 -15.72
C LEU A 176 1.40 -1.48 -15.54
N PHE A 177 1.72 -2.77 -15.41
CA PHE A 177 3.04 -3.22 -14.98
C PHE A 177 3.90 -3.85 -16.10
N ARG A 178 3.32 -4.28 -17.23
CA ARG A 178 4.02 -5.04 -18.31
C ARG A 178 5.30 -4.39 -18.87
N VAL A 179 5.43 -3.07 -18.78
CA VAL A 179 6.58 -2.35 -19.38
C VAL A 179 7.85 -2.60 -18.58
N SER A 180 7.76 -2.44 -17.25
CA SER A 180 8.93 -2.39 -16.36
C SER A 180 9.03 -3.58 -15.41
N PHE A 181 7.96 -4.38 -15.28
CA PHE A 181 7.87 -5.44 -14.28
C PHE A 181 7.54 -6.80 -14.89
N GLN A 182 8.11 -7.85 -14.30
CA GLN A 182 7.56 -9.21 -14.41
C GLN A 182 6.45 -9.38 -13.37
N CYS A 183 5.33 -9.97 -13.77
CA CYS A 183 4.16 -10.17 -12.92
C CYS A 183 3.87 -11.66 -12.77
N ARG A 184 3.65 -12.10 -11.51
CA ARG A 184 3.16 -13.43 -11.18
C ARG A 184 2.00 -13.31 -10.20
N GLU A 185 0.84 -13.83 -10.58
CA GLU A 185 -0.28 -14.01 -9.66
C GLU A 185 0.04 -15.16 -8.69
N LEU A 186 -0.10 -14.89 -7.39
CA LEU A 186 0.12 -15.87 -6.31
C LEU A 186 -1.19 -16.51 -5.87
N GLU A 187 -2.24 -15.69 -5.78
CA GLU A 187 -3.58 -16.07 -5.32
C GLU A 187 -4.62 -15.21 -6.05
N CYS A 188 -5.75 -15.82 -6.38
CA CYS A 188 -6.97 -15.12 -6.74
C CYS A 188 -8.17 -15.92 -6.22
N ILE A 189 -8.98 -15.31 -5.36
CA ILE A 189 -10.15 -15.96 -4.75
C ILE A 189 -11.38 -15.09 -4.93
N ASN A 190 -12.52 -15.71 -5.22
CA ASN A 190 -13.82 -15.05 -5.05
C ASN A 190 -14.17 -15.07 -3.56
N ASP A 191 -14.16 -13.89 -2.94
CA ASP A 191 -14.25 -13.68 -1.51
C ASP A 191 -15.50 -12.86 -1.11
N ILE A 192 -16.53 -12.87 -1.97
CA ILE A 192 -17.78 -12.14 -1.69
C ILE A 192 -18.44 -12.54 -0.36
N GLU A 193 -18.27 -13.79 0.06
CA GLU A 193 -18.82 -14.31 1.32
C GLU A 193 -18.24 -13.62 2.56
N ASN A 194 -17.01 -13.12 2.47
CA ASN A 194 -16.32 -12.41 3.55
C ASN A 194 -16.37 -10.88 3.37
N GLU A 195 -17.24 -10.39 2.48
CA GLU A 195 -17.35 -8.97 2.12
C GLU A 195 -18.79 -8.44 2.31
N PRO A 196 -19.27 -8.26 3.57
CA PRO A 196 -20.65 -7.89 3.87
C PRO A 196 -21.10 -6.59 3.19
N MET A 197 -20.19 -5.64 3.03
CA MET A 197 -20.47 -4.39 2.33
C MET A 197 -20.84 -4.61 0.87
N PHE A 198 -20.17 -5.53 0.18
CA PHE A 198 -20.43 -5.86 -1.23
C PHE A 198 -21.68 -6.73 -1.37
N GLN A 199 -21.89 -7.67 -0.44
CA GLN A 199 -23.12 -8.48 -0.38
C GLN A 199 -24.37 -7.60 -0.22
N ASN A 200 -24.33 -6.63 0.70
CA ASN A 200 -25.45 -5.71 0.94
C ASN A 200 -25.78 -4.82 -0.27
N LEU A 201 -24.83 -4.62 -1.17
CA LEU A 201 -25.01 -3.88 -2.42
C LEU A 201 -25.44 -4.76 -3.58
N GLY A 202 -25.56 -6.08 -3.39
CA GLY A 202 -25.92 -7.03 -4.44
C GLY A 202 -24.87 -7.14 -5.53
N VAL A 203 -23.59 -6.98 -5.18
CA VAL A 203 -22.49 -7.09 -6.15
C VAL A 203 -22.35 -8.55 -6.58
N ASP A 204 -22.13 -8.82 -7.87
CA ASP A 204 -22.17 -10.20 -8.40
C ASP A 204 -21.00 -11.06 -7.90
N PHE A 205 -19.82 -10.47 -7.79
CA PHE A 205 -18.62 -11.13 -7.29
C PHE A 205 -17.65 -10.13 -6.67
N VAL A 206 -16.77 -10.64 -5.82
CA VAL A 206 -15.61 -9.88 -5.33
C VAL A 206 -14.41 -10.79 -5.40
N GLU A 207 -13.45 -10.47 -6.25
CA GLU A 207 -12.19 -11.17 -6.36
C GLU A 207 -11.11 -10.42 -5.59
N LYS A 208 -10.40 -11.11 -4.70
CA LYS A 208 -9.17 -10.62 -4.10
C LYS A 208 -8.01 -11.36 -4.72
N ALA A 209 -7.02 -10.61 -5.20
CA ALA A 209 -5.84 -11.20 -5.82
C ALA A 209 -4.55 -10.63 -5.23
N VAL A 210 -3.54 -11.49 -5.19
CA VAL A 210 -2.19 -11.18 -4.72
C VAL A 210 -1.23 -11.40 -5.88
N TYR A 211 -0.39 -10.40 -6.16
CA TYR A 211 0.63 -10.46 -7.19
C TYR A 211 2.01 -10.25 -6.58
N LEU A 212 2.97 -11.05 -7.05
CA LEU A 212 4.39 -10.75 -6.92
C LEU A 212 4.87 -10.10 -8.21
N LEU A 213 5.33 -8.86 -8.10
CA LEU A 213 5.95 -8.14 -9.20
C LEU A 213 7.45 -8.01 -8.93
N GLN A 214 8.27 -8.02 -9.98
CA GLN A 214 9.69 -7.69 -9.88
C GLN A 214 10.03 -6.66 -10.94
N LYS A 215 10.63 -5.54 -10.53
CA LYS A 215 11.12 -4.53 -11.48
C LYS A 215 12.32 -5.09 -12.22
N VAL A 216 12.22 -5.21 -13.55
CA VAL A 216 13.25 -5.79 -14.42
C VAL A 216 13.76 -4.83 -15.48
N ARG A 217 13.16 -3.64 -15.60
CA ARG A 217 13.59 -2.56 -16.50
C ARG A 217 13.39 -1.20 -15.82
N VAL A 218 14.10 -0.20 -16.33
CA VAL A 218 13.91 1.22 -15.99
C VAL A 218 12.84 1.79 -16.92
#